data_AF-A0A945MXJ8-F1
#
_entry.id   AF-A0A945MXJ8-F1
#
_cell.length_a   1.000
_cell.length_b   1.000
_cell.length_c   1.000
_cell.angle_alpha   90.00
_cell.angle_beta   90.00
_cell.angle_gamma   90.00
#
_symmetry.space_group_name_H-M   'P 1'
#
loop_
_entity.id
_entity.type
_entity.pdbx_description
1 polymer ?
#
loop_
_entity_poly.entity_id
_entity_poly.type
_entity_poly.pdbx_seq_one_letter_code
_entity_poly.pdbx_strand_id
1 'polypeptide(L)'
;QHLRDAHAAYQKQGLRIVAINYFEDLAGFADGGARLDRFITRHAPWYSVVKGNDALAKKFADVTRIPTVFIFDRQGKQALHFVHRWKARKSNLTMDELHAVLRPLLGLE
;
A
#
# COMPACT_ATOMS: atom_id res chain seq x y z
N GLN A 1 9.16 -2.19 -6.93
CA GLN A 1 9.06 -3.00 -8.16
C GLN A 1 7.86 -3.94 -8.09
N HIS A 2 7.79 -4.87 -7.14
CA HIS A 2 6.72 -5.90 -7.08
C HIS A 2 5.27 -5.37 -7.13
N LEU A 3 4.92 -4.29 -6.42
CA LEU A 3 3.55 -3.74 -6.52
C LEU A 3 3.20 -3.21 -7.92
N ARG A 4 4.19 -2.70 -8.66
CA ARG A 4 4.03 -2.28 -10.06
C ARG A 4 3.80 -3.50 -10.95
N ASP A 5 4.60 -4.55 -10.73
CA ASP A 5 4.49 -5.79 -11.50
C ASP A 5 3.13 -6.47 -11.25
N ALA A 6 2.67 -6.50 -10.00
CA ALA A 6 1.34 -6.99 -9.64
C ALA A 6 0.22 -6.16 -10.28
N HIS A 7 0.34 -4.82 -10.28
CA HIS A 7 -0.62 -3.96 -10.97
C HIS A 7 -0.66 -4.25 -12.48
N ALA A 8 0.51 -4.34 -13.12
CA ALA A 8 0.60 -4.65 -14.54
C ALA A 8 -0.04 -6.02 -14.86
N ALA A 9 0.17 -7.03 -14.01
CA ALA A 9 -0.36 -8.37 -14.18
C ALA A 9 -1.87 -8.47 -13.95
N TYR A 10 -2.41 -7.71 -12.99
CA TYR A 10 -3.75 -7.97 -12.44
C TYR A 10 -4.76 -6.82 -12.54
N GLN A 11 -4.36 -5.65 -13.04
CA GLN A 11 -5.26 -4.50 -13.15
C GLN A 11 -6.52 -4.80 -14.00
N LYS A 12 -6.38 -5.61 -15.05
CA LYS A 12 -7.49 -5.98 -15.94
C LYS A 12 -8.48 -6.94 -15.28
N GLN A 13 -8.06 -7.63 -14.24
CA GLN A 13 -8.85 -8.58 -13.44
C GLN A 13 -9.50 -7.89 -12.22
N GLY A 14 -9.23 -6.60 -12.04
CA GLY A 14 -9.86 -5.76 -11.02
C GLY A 14 -8.94 -5.37 -9.86
N LEU A 15 -7.63 -5.68 -9.91
CA LEU A 15 -6.70 -5.18 -8.90
C LEU A 15 -6.61 -3.65 -8.96
N ARG A 16 -6.91 -3.00 -7.84
CA ARG A 16 -6.71 -1.56 -7.63
C ARG A 16 -5.72 -1.34 -6.50
N ILE A 17 -4.80 -0.40 -6.69
CA ILE A 17 -3.81 -0.03 -5.68
C ILE A 17 -3.99 1.44 -5.34
N VAL A 18 -4.16 1.72 -4.06
CA VAL A 18 -4.19 3.06 -3.48
C VAL A 18 -3.05 3.14 -2.48
N ALA A 19 -2.12 4.07 -2.69
CA ALA A 19 -1.06 4.35 -1.74
C ALA A 19 -1.53 5.39 -0.73
N ILE A 20 -1.31 5.12 0.55
CA ILE A 20 -1.53 6.08 1.63
C ILE A 20 -0.17 6.67 2.01
N ASN A 21 0.04 7.95 1.73
CA ASN A 21 1.24 8.64 2.18
C ASN A 21 1.04 9.11 3.63
N TYR A 22 1.47 8.28 4.57
CA TYR A 22 1.40 8.56 6.00
C TYR A 22 2.75 9.07 6.57
N PHE A 23 3.73 9.32 5.71
CA PHE A 23 5.08 9.68 6.14
C PHE A 23 5.10 10.99 6.94
N GLU A 24 4.32 11.98 6.53
CA GLU A 24 4.31 13.31 7.14
C GLU A 24 3.82 13.23 8.59
N ASP A 25 2.63 12.68 8.82
CA ASP A 25 2.06 12.55 10.16
C ASP A 25 2.91 11.61 11.03
N LEU A 26 3.35 10.45 10.50
CA LEU A 26 4.18 9.50 11.24
C LEU A 26 5.52 10.10 11.72
N ALA A 27 6.10 11.00 10.92
CA ALA A 27 7.35 11.68 11.26
C ALA A 27 7.16 13.04 11.96
N GLY A 28 5.91 13.44 12.21
CA GLY A 28 5.57 14.72 12.85
C GLY A 28 5.84 15.96 11.99
N PHE A 29 5.83 15.82 10.66
CA PHE A 29 5.98 16.96 9.74
C PHE A 29 4.67 17.73 9.60
N ALA A 30 4.68 19.02 9.92
CA ALA A 30 3.56 19.94 9.69
C ALA A 30 3.74 20.73 8.38
N ASP A 31 3.66 20.07 7.23
CA ASP A 31 3.87 20.72 5.91
C ASP A 31 2.59 20.86 5.06
N GLY A 32 1.44 20.51 5.62
CA GLY A 32 0.14 20.60 4.94
C GLY A 32 -0.04 19.66 3.75
N GLY A 33 0.92 18.79 3.42
CA GLY A 33 0.91 17.97 2.20
C GLY A 33 1.82 18.49 1.07
N ALA A 34 2.55 19.59 1.28
CA ALA A 34 3.39 20.18 0.24
C ALA A 34 4.47 19.21 -0.30
N ARG A 35 5.02 18.32 0.54
CA ARG A 35 5.94 17.26 0.09
C ARG A 35 5.25 16.24 -0.82
N LEU A 36 4.05 15.81 -0.45
CA LEU A 36 3.24 14.89 -1.24
C LEU A 36 2.92 15.49 -2.60
N ASP A 37 2.48 16.75 -2.65
CA ASP A 37 2.16 17.43 -3.91
C ASP A 37 3.39 17.49 -4.82
N ARG A 38 4.55 17.90 -4.29
CA ARG A 38 5.80 17.89 -5.05
C ARG A 38 6.17 16.49 -5.54
N PHE A 39 5.97 15.46 -4.73
CA PHE A 39 6.22 14.08 -5.13
C PHE A 39 5.31 13.67 -6.28
N ILE A 40 4.01 13.95 -6.21
CA ILE A 40 3.03 13.64 -7.26
C ILE A 40 3.39 14.37 -8.55
N THR A 41 3.63 15.69 -8.49
CA THR A 41 3.99 16.49 -9.68
C THR A 41 5.28 16.02 -10.32
N ARG A 42 6.30 15.69 -9.51
CA ARG A 42 7.62 15.30 -10.02
C ARG A 42 7.66 13.89 -10.58
N HIS A 43 6.99 12.95 -9.93
CA HIS A 43 7.15 11.53 -10.23
C HIS A 43 5.96 10.90 -10.95
N ALA A 44 4.81 11.59 -11.03
CA ALA A 44 3.59 11.12 -11.69
C ALA A 44 3.35 9.62 -11.44
N PRO A 45 3.14 9.21 -10.16
CA PRO A 45 3.08 7.79 -9.81
C PRO A 45 1.96 7.10 -10.58
N TRP A 46 2.22 5.86 -11.01
CA TRP A 46 1.25 5.03 -11.73
C TRP A 46 0.06 4.59 -10.85
N TYR A 47 0.10 4.86 -9.55
CA TYR A 47 -0.95 4.58 -8.58
C TYR A 47 -1.52 5.88 -8.02
N SER A 48 -2.78 5.83 -7.57
CA SER A 48 -3.36 6.92 -6.80
C SER A 48 -2.71 7.01 -5.43
N VAL A 49 -2.36 8.23 -5.02
CA VAL A 49 -1.83 8.53 -3.69
C VAL A 49 -2.79 9.44 -2.97
N VAL A 50 -3.08 9.13 -1.71
CA VAL A 50 -3.83 10.01 -0.82
C VAL A 50 -3.02 10.27 0.43
N LYS A 51 -3.19 11.47 1.02
CA LYS A 51 -2.59 11.82 2.29
C LYS A 51 -3.19 10.95 3.39
N GLY A 52 -2.33 10.26 4.14
CA GLY A 52 -2.69 9.55 5.36
C GLY A 52 -2.64 10.47 6.57
N ASN A 53 -3.32 10.08 7.64
CA ASN A 53 -3.26 10.74 8.94
C ASN A 53 -3.48 9.75 10.08
N ASP A 54 -3.25 10.18 11.31
CA ASP A 54 -3.40 9.35 12.51
C ASP A 54 -4.81 8.74 12.64
N ALA A 55 -5.84 9.50 12.26
CA ALA A 55 -7.23 9.03 12.32
C ALA A 55 -7.48 7.87 11.34
N LEU A 56 -6.86 7.91 10.15
CA LEU A 56 -6.89 6.81 9.19
C LEU A 56 -6.03 5.64 9.68
N ALA A 57 -4.80 5.90 10.17
CA ALA A 57 -3.91 4.86 10.68
C ALA A 57 -4.56 4.03 11.80
N LYS A 58 -5.27 4.68 12.72
CA LYS A 58 -6.04 4.01 13.80
C LYS A 58 -7.12 3.06 13.28
N LYS A 59 -7.75 3.37 12.14
CA LYS A 59 -8.75 2.48 11.50
C LYS A 59 -8.12 1.26 10.85
N PHE A 60 -6.83 1.31 10.51
CA PHE A 60 -6.09 0.26 9.82
C PHE A 60 -5.07 -0.40 10.75
N ALA A 61 -5.55 -0.99 11.85
CA ALA A 61 -4.73 -1.71 12.83
C ALA A 61 -3.59 -0.88 13.44
N ASP A 62 -3.84 0.41 13.67
CA ASP A 62 -2.91 1.36 14.28
C ASP A 62 -1.53 1.34 13.60
N VAL A 63 -1.52 1.72 12.31
CA VAL A 63 -0.28 1.73 11.52
C VAL A 63 0.77 2.62 12.19
N THR A 64 1.87 2.01 12.65
CA THR A 64 2.99 2.69 13.31
C THR A 64 4.29 2.57 12.52
N ARG A 65 4.25 1.88 11.37
CA ARG A 65 5.41 1.63 10.52
C ARG A 65 5.08 1.60 9.05
N ILE A 66 6.09 1.95 8.26
CA ILE A 66 6.06 1.89 6.79
C ILE A 66 7.28 1.09 6.27
N PRO A 67 7.11 0.34 5.16
CA PRO A 67 5.85 0.08 4.48
C PRO A 67 4.94 -0.87 5.27
N THR A 68 3.63 -0.60 5.21
CA THR A 68 2.56 -1.51 5.63
C THR A 68 1.63 -1.70 4.43
N VAL A 69 1.23 -2.95 4.17
CA VAL A 69 0.38 -3.31 3.02
C VAL A 69 -0.81 -4.12 3.50
N PHE A 70 -1.99 -3.70 3.07
CA PHE A 70 -3.24 -4.44 3.25
C PHE A 70 -3.74 -4.90 1.88
N ILE A 71 -4.24 -6.13 1.81
CA ILE A 71 -4.98 -6.65 0.65
C ILE A 71 -6.38 -7.02 1.14
N PHE A 72 -7.38 -6.53 0.42
CA PHE A 72 -8.79 -6.81 0.68
C PHE A 72 -9.40 -7.54 -0.51
N ASP A 73 -10.38 -8.41 -0.24
CA ASP A 73 -11.21 -9.00 -1.28
C ASP A 73 -12.28 -8.02 -1.78
N ARG A 74 -13.13 -8.47 -2.71
CA ARG A 74 -14.20 -7.65 -3.30
C ARG A 74 -15.29 -7.27 -2.30
N GLN A 75 -15.40 -7.97 -1.18
CA GLN A 75 -16.33 -7.71 -0.09
C GLN A 75 -15.72 -6.79 0.98
N GLY A 76 -14.46 -6.36 0.80
CA GLY A 76 -13.74 -5.53 1.76
C GLY A 76 -13.18 -6.31 2.95
N LYS A 77 -13.16 -7.65 2.90
CA LYS A 77 -12.54 -8.47 3.94
C LYS A 77 -11.03 -8.53 3.71
N GLN A 78 -10.28 -8.30 4.77
CA GLN A 78 -8.81 -8.35 4.72
C GLN A 78 -8.33 -9.78 4.45
N ALA A 79 -7.55 -9.97 3.40
CA ALA A 79 -6.91 -11.22 3.02
C ALA A 79 -5.43 -11.27 3.40
N LEU A 80 -4.76 -10.12 3.43
CA LEU A 80 -3.36 -10.01 3.87
C LEU A 80 -3.11 -8.69 4.60
N HIS A 81 -2.24 -8.75 5.60
CA HIS A 81 -1.67 -7.60 6.30
C HIS A 81 -0.16 -7.83 6.49
N PHE A 82 0.65 -7.04 5.80
CA PHE A 82 2.10 -7.03 5.91
C PHE A 82 2.58 -5.76 6.60
N VAL A 83 3.48 -5.91 7.58
CA VAL A 83 4.14 -4.80 8.27
C VAL A 83 5.65 -5.02 8.21
N HIS A 84 6.40 -4.00 7.80
CA HIS A 84 7.86 -4.02 7.91
C HIS A 84 8.31 -3.90 9.38
N ARG A 85 8.55 -5.05 10.02
CA ARG A 85 8.93 -5.13 11.43
C ARG A 85 10.38 -4.68 11.67
N TRP A 86 10.67 -4.28 12.92
CA TRP A 86 12.01 -3.89 13.34
C TRP A 86 13.02 -5.01 13.12
N LYS A 87 14.19 -4.66 12.55
CA LYS A 87 15.28 -5.59 12.20
C LYS A 87 14.87 -6.72 11.25
N ALA A 88 13.72 -6.62 10.58
CA ALA A 88 13.35 -7.59 9.56
C ALA A 88 14.29 -7.46 8.37
N ARG A 89 14.76 -8.61 7.86
CA ARG A 89 15.50 -8.65 6.59
C ARG A 89 14.59 -8.33 5.39
N LYS A 90 13.31 -8.70 5.50
CA LYS A 90 12.30 -8.48 4.48
C LYS A 90 11.65 -7.11 4.67
N SER A 91 11.82 -6.24 3.67
CA SER A 91 11.25 -4.89 3.67
C SER A 91 9.95 -4.76 2.88
N ASN A 92 9.66 -5.70 1.96
CA ASN A 92 8.50 -5.66 1.07
C ASN A 92 7.96 -7.07 0.83
N LEU A 93 6.69 -7.16 0.41
CA LEU A 93 6.13 -8.40 -0.15
C LEU A 93 6.90 -8.82 -1.40
N THR A 94 7.07 -10.13 -1.60
CA THR A 94 7.61 -10.70 -2.84
C THR A 94 6.49 -10.87 -3.86
N MET A 95 6.84 -11.09 -5.14
CA MET A 95 5.84 -11.44 -6.15
C MET A 95 5.15 -12.78 -5.87
N ASP A 96 5.86 -13.76 -5.32
CA ASP A 96 5.27 -15.06 -4.97
C ASP A 96 4.18 -14.92 -3.89
N GLU A 97 4.42 -14.09 -2.88
CA GLU A 97 3.43 -13.81 -1.84
C GLU A 97 2.23 -13.03 -2.38
N LEU A 98 2.49 -12.09 -3.30
CA LEU A 98 1.42 -11.38 -3.99
C LEU A 98 0.60 -12.33 -4.86
N HIS A 99 1.23 -13.22 -5.62
CA HIS A 99 0.54 -14.23 -6.43
C HIS A 99 -0.32 -15.16 -5.57
N ALA A 100 0.24 -15.67 -4.47
CA ALA A 100 -0.44 -16.59 -3.57
C ALA A 100 -1.75 -16.02 -3.00
N VAL A 101 -1.79 -14.70 -2.78
CA VAL A 101 -2.99 -14.03 -2.26
C VAL A 101 -3.89 -13.50 -3.37
N LEU A 102 -3.32 -12.85 -4.39
CA LEU A 102 -4.11 -12.15 -5.41
C LEU A 102 -4.79 -13.10 -6.39
N ARG A 103 -4.15 -14.21 -6.80
CA ARG A 103 -4.72 -15.12 -7.80
C ARG A 103 -6.08 -15.69 -7.35
N PRO A 104 -6.23 -16.27 -6.13
CA PRO A 104 -7.53 -16.75 -5.66
C PRO A 104 -8.58 -15.64 -5.57
N LEU A 105 -8.21 -14.45 -5.08
CA LEU A 105 -9.14 -13.33 -4.93
C LEU A 105 -9.65 -12.77 -6.27
N LEU A 106 -8.87 -12.98 -7.32
CA LEU A 106 -9.18 -12.55 -8.69
C LEU A 106 -9.80 -13.68 -9.53
N GLY A 107 -10.01 -14.87 -8.96
CA GLY A 107 -10.54 -16.04 -9.68
C GLY A 107 -9.57 -16.61 -10.71
N LEU A 108 -8.27 -16.52 -10.45
CA LEU A 108 -7.21 -17.08 -11.28
C LEU A 108 -6.65 -18.32 -10.58
N GLU A 109 -6.65 -19.47 -11.26
CA GLU A 109 -6.00 -20.72 -10.82
C GLU A 109 -4.51 -20.65 -11.11
#